data_AF-A0A963LNV3-F1
#
_entry.id   AF-A0A963LNV3-F1
#
_cell.length_a   1.000
_cell.length_b   1.000
_cell.length_c   1.000
_cell.angle_alpha   90.00
_cell.angle_beta   90.00
_cell.angle_gamma   90.00
#
_symmetry.space_group_name_H-M   'P 1'
#
loop_
_entity.id
_entity.type
_entity.pdbx_description
1 polymer ?
#
loop_
_entity_poly.entity_id
_entity_poly.type
_entity_poly.pdbx_seq_one_letter_code
_entity_poly.pdbx_strand_id
1 'polypeptide(L)' 'MMAVQVSDDGNVLTLHDGAGAALRFHAIWLRDNAWDDATRAPGNGQRLIALRDIPPDTRIA' A
#
# COMPACT_ATOMS: atom_id res chain seq x y z
N MET A 1 12.63 16.09 6.99
CA MET A 1 11.55 16.28 6.00
C MET A 1 11.07 14.91 5.60
N MET A 2 9.76 14.66 5.60
CA MET A 2 9.24 13.41 5.07
C MET A 2 9.24 13.45 3.54
N ALA A 3 9.69 12.37 2.91
CA ALA A 3 9.67 12.22 1.47
C ALA A 3 9.14 10.84 1.08
N VAL A 4 8.43 10.78 -0.04
CA VAL A 4 7.92 9.55 -0.61
C VAL A 4 8.58 9.35 -1.96
N GLN A 5 9.07 8.14 -2.18
CA GLN A 5 9.63 7.70 -3.46
C GLN A 5 8.98 6.38 -3.86
N VAL A 6 8.63 6.25 -5.13
CA VAL A 6 8.13 5.02 -5.72
C VAL A 6 9.26 4.45 -6.58
N SER A 7 9.53 3.15 -6.51
CA SER A 7 10.50 2.49 -7.38
C SER A 7 10.07 2.58 -8.84
N ASP A 8 11.01 2.53 -9.78
CA ASP A 8 10.72 2.67 -11.22
C ASP A 8 9.71 1.63 -11.75
N ASP A 9 9.66 0.45 -11.12
CA ASP A 9 8.72 -0.63 -11.44
C ASP A 9 7.37 -0.51 -10.72
N GLY A 10 7.21 0.49 -9.85
CA GLY A 10 5.99 0.73 -9.07
C GLY A 10 5.73 -0.28 -7.94
N ASN A 11 6.63 -1.24 -7.70
CA ASN A 11 6.40 -2.34 -6.75
C ASN A 11 6.61 -1.94 -5.29
N VAL A 12 7.38 -0.89 -5.02
CA VAL A 12 7.75 -0.48 -3.66
C VAL A 12 7.61 1.03 -3.49
N LEU A 13 6.92 1.42 -2.42
CA LEU A 13 6.98 2.77 -1.86
C LEU A 13 8.06 2.81 -0.78
N THR A 14 8.91 3.83 -0.83
CA THR A 14 9.85 4.17 0.23
C THR A 14 9.43 5.48 0.89
N LEU A 15 9.15 5.44 2.18
CA LEU A 15 8.89 6.60 3.03
C LEU A 15 10.16 6.92 3.80
N HIS A 16 10.73 8.08 3.54
CA HIS A 16 11.85 8.64 4.30
C HIS A 16 11.30 9.47 5.43
N ASP A 17 11.68 9.17 6.67
CA ASP A 17 11.21 9.91 7.85
C ASP A 17 11.98 11.23 8.08
N GLY A 18 13.05 11.44 7.31
CA GLY A 18 13.92 12.60 7.44
C GLY A 18 14.88 12.56 8.63
N ALA A 19 14.85 11.50 9.44
CA ALA A 19 15.83 11.18 10.48
C ALA A 19 16.88 10.16 9.99
N GLY A 20 16.83 9.79 8.70
CA GLY A 20 17.74 8.85 8.05
C GLY A 20 17.20 7.43 7.98
N ALA A 21 16.02 7.14 8.53
CA ALA A 21 15.39 5.84 8.37
C ALA A 21 14.49 5.83 7.12
N ALA A 22 14.46 4.67 6.44
CA ALA A 22 13.63 4.42 5.28
C ALA A 22 12.71 3.24 5.56
N LEU A 23 11.40 3.48 5.46
CA LEU A 23 10.37 2.45 5.57
C LEU A 23 9.91 2.06 4.18
N ARG A 24 9.86 0.75 3.89
CA ARG A 24 9.48 0.22 2.57
C ARG A 24 8.18 -0.55 2.65
N PHE A 25 7.30 -0.31 1.69
CA PHE A 25 6.00 -0.95 1.58
C PHE A 25 5.80 -1.47 0.16
N HIS A 26 5.48 -2.74 0.02
CA HIS A 26 5.16 -3.32 -1.29
C HIS A 26 3.77 -2.85 -1.76
N ALA A 27 3.61 -2.61 -3.06
CA ALA A 27 2.34 -2.19 -3.67
C ALA A 27 1.18 -3.14 -3.33
N ILE A 28 1.43 -4.46 -3.43
CA ILE A 28 0.45 -5.49 -3.08
C ILE A 28 -0.01 -5.37 -1.61
N TRP A 29 0.92 -5.07 -0.70
CA TRP A 29 0.61 -4.93 0.72
C TRP A 29 -0.22 -3.67 0.98
N LEU A 30 0.13 -2.54 0.34
CA LEU A 30 -0.62 -1.30 0.45
C LEU A 30 -2.05 -1.48 -0.09
N ARG A 31 -2.22 -2.16 -1.22
CA ARG A 31 -3.54 -2.45 -1.80
C ARG A 31 -4.39 -3.34 -0.90
N ASP A 32 -3.83 -4.42 -0.35
CA ASP A 32 -4.54 -5.34 0.56
C ASP A 32 -4.90 -4.68 1.92
N ASN A 33 -4.26 -3.57 2.26
CA ASN A 33 -4.47 -2.84 3.52
C ASN A 33 -5.08 -1.45 3.33
N ALA A 34 -5.59 -1.13 2.15
CA ALA A 34 -6.29 0.12 1.91
C ALA A 34 -7.46 0.32 2.89
N TRP A 35 -7.69 1.58 3.27
CA TRP A 35 -8.67 1.96 4.29
C TRP A 35 -9.92 2.62 3.71
N ASP A 36 -10.19 2.39 2.43
CA ASP A 36 -11.39 2.81 1.74
C ASP A 36 -12.55 1.83 1.95
N ASP A 37 -13.77 2.31 1.78
CA ASP A 37 -15.02 1.56 2.03
C ASP A 37 -15.20 0.34 1.12
N ALA A 38 -14.48 0.24 -0.02
CA ALA A 38 -14.52 -0.93 -0.89
C ALA A 38 -13.49 -2.01 -0.47
N THR A 39 -12.52 -1.66 0.38
CA THR A 39 -11.54 -2.60 0.94
C THR A 39 -11.89 -3.01 2.37
N ARG A 40 -12.47 -2.10 3.17
CA ARG A 40 -12.86 -2.35 4.56
C ARG A 40 -14.27 -1.83 4.84
N ALA A 41 -15.10 -2.67 5.43
CA ALA A 41 -16.46 -2.30 5.83
C ALA A 41 -16.43 -1.21 6.93
N PRO A 42 -17.10 -0.05 6.73
CA PRO A 42 -17.07 1.05 7.71
C PRO A 42 -17.64 0.68 9.08
N GLY A 43 -18.62 -0.22 9.13
CA GLY A 43 -19.33 -0.58 10.36
C GLY A 43 -18.57 -1.52 11.31
N ASN A 44 -17.58 -2.26 10.82
CA ASN A 44 -16.89 -3.28 11.64
C ASN A 44 -15.41 -3.51 11.27
N GLY A 45 -14.87 -2.82 10.25
CA GLY A 45 -13.49 -2.96 9.81
C GLY A 45 -13.14 -4.29 9.12
N GLN A 46 -14.14 -5.14 8.85
CA GLN A 46 -13.94 -6.39 8.11
C GLN A 46 -13.36 -6.08 6.73
N ARG A 47 -12.31 -6.80 6.34
CA ARG A 47 -11.78 -6.74 4.97
C ARG A 47 -12.79 -7.35 4.01
N LEU A 48 -13.10 -6.61 2.94
CA LEU A 48 -14.09 -6.98 1.93
C LEU A 48 -13.50 -7.72 0.72
N ILE A 49 -12.17 -7.73 0.61
CA ILE A 49 -11.43 -8.41 -0.46
C ILE A 49 -10.58 -9.56 0.11
N ALA A 50 -10.34 -10.57 -0.72
CA ALA A 50 -9.32 -11.60 -0.51
C ALA A 50 -8.12 -11.35 -1.45
N LEU A 51 -7.00 -12.04 -1.18
CA LEU A 51 -5.79 -11.90 -2.00
C LEU A 51 -6.03 -12.19 -3.49
N ARG A 52 -6.93 -13.13 -3.82
CA ARG A 52 -7.28 -13.46 -5.22
C ARG A 52 -8.00 -12.34 -5.97
N ASP A 53 -8.54 -11.36 -5.26
CA ASP A 53 -9.27 -10.24 -5.84
C ASP A 53 -8.33 -9.08 -6.21
N ILE A 54 -7.05 -9.17 -5.81
CA ILE A 54 -6.02 -8.19 -6.11
C ILE A 54 -5.22 -8.66 -7.33
N PRO A 55 -5.11 -7.86 -8.41
CA PRO A 55 -4.31 -8.23 -9.58
C PRO A 55 -2.85 -8.54 -9.21
N PRO A 56 -2.24 -9.61 -9.77
CA PRO A 56 -0.86 -10.00 -9.43
C PRO A 56 0.19 -8.97 -9.87
N ASP A 57 -0.16 -8.10 -10.82
CA ASP A 57 0.67 -7.01 -11.35
C ASP A 57 0.32 -5.64 -10.73
N THR A 58 -0.34 -5.64 -9.56
CA THR A 58 -0.65 -4.41 -8.80
C THR A 58 0.62 -3.61 -8.52
N ARG A 59 0.63 -2.36 -8.99
CA ARG A 59 1.73 -1.39 -8.88
C ARG A 59 1.21 -0.01 -8.50
N ILE A 60 2.09 0.82 -7.97
CA ILE A 60 1.85 2.24 -7.70
C ILE A 60 2.13 3.02 -8.99
N ALA A 61 1.20 3.89 -9.40
CA ALA A 61 1.26 4.70 -10.62
C ALA A 61 1.07 6.18 -10.32
#